data_AF-A0A6J1BKL2-F1
#
_entry.id   AF-A0A6J1BKL2-F1
#
_cell.length_a   1.000
_cell.length_b   1.000
_cell.length_c   1.000
_cell.angle_alpha   90.00
_cell.angle_beta   90.00
_cell.angle_gamma   90.00
#
_symmetry.space_group_name_H-M   'P 1'
#
loop_
_entity.id
_entity.type
_entity.pdbx_description
1 polymer ?
#
loop_
_entity_poly.entity_id
_entity_poly.type
_entity_poly.pdbx_seq_one_letter_code
_entity_poly.pdbx_strand_id
1 'polypeptide(L)'
;METTHPLPFDSFLDKMRNPASLDLVRSIKSFIVSFSFNVGNPENDGKRIQDFFLTTEAAIRDHPLWAGSTDEEIDNALEGLEKYVMTKLNSRTFASSAQDVKMDREISEKICLLQTFLRPEHLDIPVVLQNEALWLLAEKELKKINAFKAPREKLLCIMNCCRVINNLLLNASISEDHVPGGADDFLPVLIYVTIKANPPQLHSNLKFIQLYRRQSKLISEAAYYHTNLVSAKSFIVELNAKSLSIEETEFEESMQAARLVNRVPQITSPTIDKISTFGKQTDPGPSTEMHKRKTNINVQWTPKNLYIEK
;
A
#
# COMPACT_ATOMS: atom_id res chain seq x y z
N MET A 1 11.29 -25.26 -24.01
CA MET A 1 11.83 -25.19 -22.64
C MET A 1 11.62 -23.76 -22.18
N GLU A 2 10.56 -23.50 -21.43
CA GLU A 2 10.40 -22.20 -20.76
C GLU A 2 11.44 -22.15 -19.65
N THR A 3 12.51 -21.38 -19.86
CA THR A 3 13.43 -21.02 -18.79
C THR A 3 12.66 -20.11 -17.83
N THR A 4 12.12 -20.69 -16.78
CA THR A 4 11.55 -19.96 -15.65
C THR A 4 12.67 -19.17 -14.99
N HIS A 5 12.89 -17.93 -15.44
CA HIS A 5 13.79 -17.03 -14.77
C HIS A 5 13.28 -16.84 -13.33
N PRO A 6 14.11 -17.07 -12.30
CA PRO A 6 13.68 -16.91 -10.91
C PRO A 6 13.23 -15.47 -10.69
N LEU A 7 12.17 -15.30 -9.89
CA LEU A 7 11.66 -13.95 -9.58
C LEU A 7 12.79 -13.12 -8.95
N PRO A 8 12.82 -11.79 -9.17
CA PRO A 8 13.89 -10.93 -8.67
C PRO A 8 14.20 -11.09 -7.18
N PHE A 9 13.16 -11.34 -6.36
CA PHE A 9 13.32 -11.57 -4.93
C PHE A 9 13.93 -12.94 -4.59
N ASP A 10 13.59 -13.99 -5.33
CA ASP A 10 14.15 -15.33 -5.11
C ASP A 10 15.64 -15.35 -5.47
N SER A 11 16.01 -14.69 -6.56
CA SER A 11 17.42 -14.50 -6.94
C SER A 11 18.22 -13.75 -5.85
N PHE A 12 17.64 -12.69 -5.27
CA PHE A 12 18.23 -12.01 -4.12
C PHE A 12 18.42 -12.95 -2.91
N LEU A 13 17.41 -13.73 -2.55
CA LEU A 13 17.48 -14.66 -1.43
C LEU A 13 18.52 -15.76 -1.67
N ASP A 14 18.65 -16.26 -2.89
CA ASP A 14 19.64 -17.27 -3.24
C ASP A 14 21.06 -16.73 -3.12
N LYS A 15 21.32 -15.50 -3.57
CA LYS A 15 22.61 -14.85 -3.32
C LYS A 15 22.86 -14.62 -1.83
N MET A 16 21.84 -14.28 -1.04
CA MET A 16 21.95 -14.12 0.42
C MET A 16 22.11 -15.43 1.21
N ARG A 17 21.77 -16.57 0.60
CA ARG A 17 22.01 -17.92 1.16
C ARG A 17 23.44 -18.40 0.91
N ASN A 18 24.16 -17.77 -0.02
CA ASN A 18 25.53 -18.15 -0.33
C ASN A 18 26.45 -17.85 0.86
N PRO A 19 27.32 -18.78 1.29
CA PRO A 19 28.28 -18.53 2.37
C PRO A 19 29.17 -17.31 2.16
N ALA A 20 29.46 -16.93 0.91
CA ALA A 20 30.27 -15.76 0.59
C ALA A 20 29.57 -14.43 0.93
N SER A 21 28.24 -14.38 1.03
CA SER A 21 27.50 -13.15 1.41
C SER A 21 27.26 -13.03 2.92
N LEU A 22 27.90 -13.86 3.74
CA LEU A 22 27.53 -14.02 5.14
C LEU A 22 27.76 -12.74 5.98
N ASP A 23 28.79 -11.96 5.66
CA ASP A 23 29.02 -10.67 6.31
C ASP A 23 27.95 -9.63 5.96
N LEU A 24 27.48 -9.62 4.71
CA LEU A 24 26.37 -8.78 4.27
C LEU A 24 25.07 -9.14 5.02
N VAL A 25 24.78 -10.43 5.17
CA VAL A 25 23.62 -10.91 5.93
C VAL A 25 23.72 -10.51 7.40
N ARG A 26 24.89 -10.64 8.03
CA ARG A 26 25.12 -10.19 9.41
C ARG A 26 24.89 -8.69 9.53
N SER A 27 25.40 -7.90 8.60
CA SER A 27 25.21 -6.44 8.56
C SER A 27 23.72 -6.06 8.49
N ILE A 28 22.96 -6.67 7.57
CA ILE A 28 21.51 -6.44 7.43
C ILE A 28 20.76 -6.79 8.72
N LYS A 29 21.07 -7.95 9.34
CA LYS A 29 20.41 -8.35 10.59
C LYS A 29 20.77 -7.44 11.75
N SER A 30 22.05 -7.06 11.86
CA SER A 30 22.52 -6.13 12.88
C SER A 30 21.83 -4.77 12.73
N PHE A 31 21.67 -4.29 11.50
CA PHE A 31 20.91 -3.08 11.22
C PHE A 31 19.46 -3.21 11.69
N ILE A 32 18.74 -4.26 11.32
CA ILE A 32 17.33 -4.47 11.73
C ILE A 32 17.20 -4.48 13.26
N VAL A 33 18.07 -5.22 13.95
CA VAL A 33 18.05 -5.32 15.41
C VAL A 33 18.37 -3.99 16.07
N SER A 34 19.45 -3.33 15.65
CA SER A 34 19.84 -2.00 16.16
C SER A 34 18.83 -0.92 15.79
N PHE A 35 18.04 -1.12 14.73
CA PHE A 35 16.96 -0.22 14.37
C PHE A 35 15.87 -0.29 15.42
N SER A 36 15.43 -1.50 15.80
CA SER A 36 14.36 -1.72 16.79
C SER A 36 14.64 -1.12 18.17
N PHE A 37 15.90 -0.96 18.59
CA PHE A 37 16.27 -0.42 19.90
C PHE A 37 16.28 1.11 19.99
N ASN A 38 16.30 1.82 18.86
CA ASN A 38 16.37 3.29 18.89
C ASN A 38 15.01 3.91 19.24
N VAL A 39 15.00 5.08 19.87
CA VAL A 39 13.77 5.85 20.09
C VAL A 39 13.17 6.23 18.73
N GLY A 40 11.87 5.98 18.54
CA GLY A 40 11.19 6.22 17.26
C GLY A 40 11.09 7.70 16.92
N ASN A 41 11.63 8.09 15.77
CA ASN A 41 11.43 9.39 15.15
C ASN A 41 11.36 9.16 13.63
N PRO A 42 10.20 9.36 12.97
CA PRO A 42 9.99 8.97 11.57
C PRO A 42 11.00 9.57 10.58
N GLU A 43 11.38 10.83 10.77
CA GLU A 43 12.29 11.54 9.87
C GLU A 43 13.73 11.02 10.02
N ASN A 44 14.19 10.83 11.26
CA ASN A 44 15.49 10.23 11.56
C ASN A 44 15.55 8.76 11.13
N ASP A 45 14.47 8.02 11.35
CA ASP A 45 14.32 6.62 10.94
C ASP A 45 14.37 6.49 9.42
N GLY A 46 13.70 7.39 8.70
CA GLY A 46 13.76 7.51 7.24
C GLY A 46 15.19 7.74 6.75
N LYS A 47 15.88 8.77 7.26
CA LYS A 47 17.27 9.07 6.89
C LYS A 47 18.20 7.88 7.14
N ARG A 48 18.09 7.24 8.31
CA ARG A 48 18.91 6.09 8.69
C ARG A 48 18.70 4.89 7.78
N ILE A 49 17.47 4.64 7.33
CA ILE A 49 17.18 3.57 6.37
C ILE A 49 17.77 3.91 4.99
N GLN A 50 17.67 5.16 4.54
CA GLN A 50 18.28 5.59 3.27
C GLN A 50 19.81 5.46 3.30
N ASP A 51 20.47 5.95 4.35
CA ASP A 51 21.92 5.82 4.54
C ASP A 51 22.36 4.35 4.55
N PHE A 52 21.56 3.48 5.18
CA PHE A 52 21.80 2.04 5.18
C PHE A 52 21.66 1.43 3.77
N PHE A 53 20.64 1.82 2.99
CA PHE A 53 20.50 1.35 1.62
C PHE A 53 21.66 1.80 0.73
N LEU A 54 22.12 3.06 0.85
CA LEU A 54 23.27 3.56 0.09
C LEU A 54 24.57 2.82 0.45
N THR A 55 24.82 2.61 1.74
CA THR A 55 26.00 1.87 2.22
C THR A 55 25.97 0.42 1.75
N THR A 56 24.79 -0.21 1.80
CA THR A 56 24.63 -1.61 1.37
C THR A 56 24.69 -1.74 -0.16
N GLU A 57 24.25 -0.74 -0.90
CA GLU A 57 24.41 -0.68 -2.36
C GLU A 57 25.88 -0.68 -2.75
N ALA A 58 26.70 0.20 -2.15
CA ALA A 58 28.14 0.20 -2.39
C ALA A 58 28.77 -1.16 -2.06
N ALA A 59 28.41 -1.74 -0.91
CA ALA A 59 28.88 -3.06 -0.51
C ALA A 59 28.48 -4.18 -1.48
N ILE A 60 27.27 -4.13 -2.06
CA ILE A 60 26.80 -5.10 -3.06
C ILE A 60 27.56 -4.95 -4.38
N ARG A 61 27.79 -3.71 -4.83
CA ARG A 61 28.51 -3.41 -6.09
C ARG A 61 29.96 -3.88 -6.05
N ASP A 62 30.62 -3.77 -4.89
CA ASP A 62 32.00 -4.22 -4.69
C ASP A 62 32.12 -5.73 -4.36
N HIS A 63 30.99 -6.43 -4.20
CA HIS A 63 31.00 -7.81 -3.73
C HIS A 63 31.34 -8.81 -4.85
N PRO A 64 32.21 -9.82 -4.62
CA PRO A 64 32.58 -10.81 -5.64
C PRO A 64 31.41 -11.56 -6.28
N LEU A 65 30.33 -11.81 -5.52
CA LEU A 65 29.09 -12.44 -6.03
C LEU A 65 28.31 -11.59 -7.05
N TRP A 66 28.64 -10.32 -7.22
CA TRP A 66 28.03 -9.41 -8.19
C TRP A 66 29.05 -8.84 -9.19
N ALA A 67 30.30 -9.31 -9.19
CA ALA A 67 31.36 -8.81 -10.08
C ALA A 67 31.04 -8.93 -11.58
N GLY A 68 30.19 -9.88 -11.97
CA GLY A 68 29.71 -10.05 -13.35
C GLY A 68 28.25 -9.69 -13.56
N SER A 69 27.58 -9.10 -12.57
CA SER A 69 26.17 -8.77 -12.65
C SER A 69 25.93 -7.47 -13.41
N THR A 70 24.83 -7.41 -14.16
CA THR A 70 24.40 -6.17 -14.81
C THR A 70 23.84 -5.17 -13.80
N ASP A 71 23.73 -3.89 -14.19
CA ASP A 71 23.08 -2.88 -13.35
C ASP A 71 21.62 -3.24 -13.02
N GLU A 72 20.92 -3.93 -13.94
CA GLU A 72 19.56 -4.42 -13.70
C GLU A 72 19.52 -5.54 -12.65
N GLU A 73 20.47 -6.47 -12.68
CA GLU A 73 20.58 -7.53 -11.66
C GLU A 73 20.93 -6.96 -10.28
N ILE A 74 21.82 -5.95 -10.24
CA ILE A 74 22.15 -5.23 -9.02
C ILE A 74 20.91 -4.50 -8.51
N ASP A 75 20.18 -3.80 -9.38
CA ASP A 75 18.97 -3.08 -8.99
C ASP A 75 17.90 -4.02 -8.44
N ASN A 76 17.68 -5.17 -9.08
CA ASN A 76 16.79 -6.22 -8.61
C ASN A 76 17.19 -6.74 -7.22
N ALA A 77 18.50 -6.91 -6.95
CA ALA A 77 18.98 -7.27 -5.63
C ALA A 77 18.70 -6.17 -4.58
N LEU A 78 18.84 -4.90 -4.95
CA LEU A 78 18.53 -3.77 -4.06
C LEU A 78 17.02 -3.63 -3.80
N GLU A 79 16.17 -3.99 -4.77
CA GLU A 79 14.73 -4.11 -4.54
C GLU A 79 14.42 -5.25 -3.57
N GLY A 80 15.14 -6.37 -3.67
CA GLY A 80 15.03 -7.47 -2.70
C GLY A 80 15.48 -7.08 -1.29
N LEU A 81 16.54 -6.27 -1.19
CA LEU A 81 16.99 -5.69 0.07
C LEU A 81 15.94 -4.77 0.68
N GLU A 82 15.38 -3.83 -0.09
CA GLU A 82 14.31 -2.93 0.36
C GLU A 82 13.12 -3.75 0.88
N LYS A 83 12.66 -4.73 0.09
CA LYS A 83 11.57 -5.62 0.47
C LYS A 83 11.83 -6.36 1.77
N TYR A 84 13.02 -6.94 1.92
CA TYR A 84 13.38 -7.70 3.13
C TYR A 84 13.42 -6.81 4.37
N VAL A 85 14.14 -5.70 4.31
CA VAL A 85 14.32 -4.77 5.43
C VAL A 85 12.98 -4.15 5.85
N MET A 86 12.23 -3.59 4.88
CA MET A 86 10.99 -2.90 5.19
C MET A 86 9.88 -3.84 5.65
N THR A 87 9.89 -5.10 5.22
CA THR A 87 8.96 -6.11 5.76
C THR A 87 9.24 -6.40 7.24
N LYS A 88 10.52 -6.46 7.65
CA LYS A 88 10.90 -6.71 9.05
C LYS A 88 10.68 -5.49 9.94
N LEU A 89 10.79 -4.28 9.40
CA LEU A 89 10.62 -3.03 10.14
C LEU A 89 9.18 -2.49 10.12
N ASN A 90 8.28 -3.10 9.33
CA ASN A 90 6.94 -2.58 9.06
C ASN A 90 6.15 -2.18 10.32
N SER A 91 6.14 -3.01 11.36
CA SER A 91 5.39 -2.74 12.61
C SER A 91 5.87 -1.50 13.37
N ARG A 92 7.11 -1.06 13.13
CA ARG A 92 7.68 0.15 13.74
C ARG A 92 7.56 1.36 12.82
N THR A 93 7.61 1.16 11.51
CA THR A 93 7.75 2.25 10.54
C THR A 93 6.43 2.68 9.90
N PHE A 94 5.41 1.82 9.89
CA PHE A 94 4.12 2.08 9.25
C PHE A 94 3.07 2.51 10.27
N ALA A 95 2.36 3.62 10.00
CA ALA A 95 1.37 4.20 10.90
C ALA A 95 1.86 4.31 12.37
N SER A 96 3.13 4.73 12.53
CA SER A 96 3.88 4.59 13.78
C SER A 96 3.51 5.60 14.86
N SER A 97 2.81 6.68 14.50
CA SER A 97 2.37 7.71 15.43
C SER A 97 0.84 7.71 15.58
N ALA A 98 0.36 8.05 16.78
CA ALA A 98 -1.07 8.24 17.03
C ALA A 98 -1.68 9.32 16.11
N GLN A 99 -0.87 10.30 15.71
CA GLN A 99 -1.28 11.34 14.78
C GLN A 99 -1.50 10.81 13.36
N ASP A 100 -0.65 9.91 12.87
CA ASP A 100 -0.85 9.27 11.57
C ASP A 100 -2.12 8.41 11.56
N VAL A 101 -2.35 7.62 12.62
CA VAL A 101 -3.58 6.82 12.78
C VAL A 101 -4.83 7.70 12.85
N LYS A 102 -4.76 8.84 13.54
CA LYS A 102 -5.85 9.82 13.60
C LYS A 102 -6.16 10.39 12.21
N MET A 103 -5.14 10.84 11.47
CA MET A 103 -5.31 11.37 10.12
C MET A 103 -5.90 10.32 9.16
N ASP A 104 -5.43 9.08 9.21
CA ASP A 104 -5.98 7.99 8.40
C ASP A 104 -7.47 7.78 8.65
N ARG A 105 -7.89 7.80 9.93
CA ARG A 105 -9.30 7.66 10.30
C ARG A 105 -10.14 8.83 9.78
N GLU A 106 -9.69 10.07 10.01
CA GLU A 106 -10.41 11.28 9.57
C GLU A 106 -10.56 11.33 8.05
N ILE A 107 -9.51 10.95 7.30
CA ILE A 107 -9.56 10.88 5.83
C ILE A 107 -10.54 9.78 5.39
N SER A 108 -10.45 8.60 5.97
CA SER A 108 -11.34 7.47 5.62
C SER A 108 -12.81 7.78 5.89
N GLU A 109 -13.11 8.41 7.03
CA GLU A 109 -14.46 8.86 7.39
C GLU A 109 -14.96 9.93 6.42
N LYS A 110 -14.13 10.92 6.10
CA LYS A 110 -14.49 11.97 5.14
C LYS A 110 -14.76 11.40 3.75
N ILE A 111 -13.90 10.51 3.24
CA ILE A 111 -14.11 9.84 1.96
C ILE A 111 -15.43 9.05 1.97
N CYS A 112 -15.70 8.31 3.05
CA CYS A 112 -16.94 7.53 3.17
C CYS A 112 -18.21 8.40 3.08
N LEU A 113 -18.18 9.63 3.61
CA LEU A 113 -19.28 10.59 3.46
C LEU A 113 -19.35 11.13 2.02
N LEU A 114 -18.23 11.53 1.44
CA LEU A 114 -18.18 12.07 0.08
C LEU A 114 -18.66 11.06 -0.96
N GLN A 115 -18.38 9.77 -0.77
CA GLN A 115 -18.80 8.70 -1.68
C GLN A 115 -20.31 8.65 -1.92
N THR A 116 -21.14 9.10 -0.97
CA THR A 116 -22.61 8.98 -1.05
C THR A 116 -23.25 9.99 -2.01
N PHE A 117 -22.59 11.11 -2.29
CA PHE A 117 -23.17 12.19 -3.09
C PHE A 117 -22.23 12.78 -4.15
N LEU A 118 -20.92 12.53 -4.07
CA LEU A 118 -19.97 13.08 -5.03
C LEU A 118 -20.12 12.43 -6.40
N ARG A 119 -20.38 13.28 -7.40
CA ARG A 119 -20.52 12.96 -8.82
C ARG A 119 -19.32 13.51 -9.61
N PRO A 120 -19.01 12.96 -10.80
CA PRO A 120 -17.86 13.42 -11.59
C PRO A 120 -17.90 14.91 -11.93
N GLU A 121 -19.09 15.47 -12.13
CA GLU A 121 -19.29 16.88 -12.51
C GLU A 121 -18.84 17.85 -11.41
N HIS A 122 -18.88 17.44 -10.14
CA HIS A 122 -18.40 18.28 -9.02
C HIS A 122 -16.88 18.47 -9.03
N LEU A 123 -16.16 17.67 -9.82
CA LEU A 123 -14.73 17.77 -10.02
C LEU A 123 -14.40 18.19 -11.46
N ASP A 124 -15.38 18.73 -12.19
CA ASP A 124 -15.21 19.17 -13.58
C ASP A 124 -14.76 18.04 -14.54
N ILE A 125 -15.12 16.77 -14.24
CA ILE A 125 -14.74 15.63 -15.09
C ILE A 125 -15.68 15.56 -16.32
N PRO A 126 -15.16 15.73 -17.54
CA PRO A 126 -15.97 15.68 -18.76
C PRO A 126 -16.59 14.29 -18.99
N VAL A 127 -17.77 14.25 -19.62
CA VAL A 127 -18.51 13.02 -19.92
C VAL A 127 -17.67 12.00 -20.73
N VAL A 128 -16.80 12.47 -21.63
CA VAL A 128 -15.89 11.62 -22.42
C VAL A 128 -14.90 10.83 -21.54
N LEU A 129 -14.60 11.34 -20.33
CA LEU A 129 -13.74 10.67 -19.35
C LEU A 129 -14.53 9.79 -18.37
N GLN A 130 -15.86 9.76 -18.45
CA GLN A 130 -16.69 8.98 -17.53
C GLN A 130 -16.80 7.51 -17.95
N ASN A 131 -15.77 6.72 -17.59
CA ASN A 131 -15.71 5.29 -17.87
C ASN A 131 -15.66 4.46 -16.58
N GLU A 132 -16.84 4.03 -16.13
CA GLU A 132 -17.02 3.25 -14.90
C GLU A 132 -16.17 1.97 -14.85
N ALA A 133 -15.99 1.27 -15.98
CA ALA A 133 -15.23 0.04 -16.02
C ALA A 133 -13.72 0.28 -15.78
N LEU A 134 -13.16 1.34 -16.40
CA LEU A 134 -11.76 1.70 -16.23
C LEU A 134 -11.50 2.34 -14.86
N TRP A 135 -12.42 3.15 -14.35
CA TRP A 135 -12.34 3.65 -12.97
C TRP A 135 -12.36 2.53 -11.95
N LEU A 136 -13.26 1.55 -12.10
CA LEU A 136 -13.29 0.37 -11.24
C LEU A 136 -11.98 -0.43 -11.28
N LEU A 137 -11.31 -0.49 -12.44
CA LEU A 137 -9.99 -1.12 -12.55
C LEU A 137 -8.92 -0.31 -11.80
N ALA A 138 -8.90 1.01 -11.96
CA ALA A 138 -7.98 1.90 -11.25
C ALA A 138 -8.18 1.83 -9.72
N GLU A 139 -9.44 1.84 -9.27
CA GLU A 139 -9.79 1.66 -7.86
C GLU A 139 -9.26 0.34 -7.29
N LYS A 140 -9.42 -0.76 -8.05
CA LYS A 140 -8.93 -2.09 -7.65
C LYS A 140 -7.42 -2.11 -7.51
N GLU A 141 -6.68 -1.42 -8.37
CA GLU A 141 -5.22 -1.29 -8.21
C GLU A 141 -4.87 -0.54 -6.93
N LEU A 142 -5.54 0.58 -6.65
CA LEU A 142 -5.25 1.39 -5.47
C LEU A 142 -5.61 0.67 -4.16
N LYS A 143 -6.71 -0.09 -4.14
CA LYS A 143 -7.16 -0.90 -2.98
C LYS A 143 -6.15 -1.98 -2.58
N LYS A 144 -5.25 -2.42 -3.46
CA LYS A 144 -4.21 -3.41 -3.14
C LYS A 144 -3.09 -2.87 -2.26
N ILE A 145 -2.98 -1.55 -2.07
CA ILE A 145 -1.82 -0.92 -1.42
C ILE A 145 -1.52 -1.49 -0.01
N ASN A 146 -2.53 -1.93 0.74
CA ASN A 146 -2.35 -2.53 2.07
C ASN A 146 -2.01 -4.03 2.04
N ALA A 147 -2.12 -4.70 0.90
CA ALA A 147 -1.68 -6.08 0.74
C ALA A 147 -0.15 -6.22 0.71
N PHE A 148 0.58 -5.10 0.57
CA PHE A 148 2.03 -5.09 0.46
C PHE A 148 2.69 -4.35 1.63
N LYS A 149 3.88 -4.82 2.02
CA LYS A 149 4.70 -4.19 3.07
C LYS A 149 5.89 -3.41 2.52
N ALA A 150 6.37 -3.75 1.31
CA ALA A 150 7.51 -3.07 0.70
C ALA A 150 7.09 -1.73 0.05
N PRO A 151 7.88 -0.65 0.20
CA PRO A 151 7.62 0.64 -0.44
C PRO A 151 7.45 0.53 -1.96
N ARG A 152 8.30 -0.24 -2.66
CA ARG A 152 8.15 -0.51 -4.10
C ARG A 152 6.77 -1.03 -4.48
N GLU A 153 6.31 -2.05 -3.77
CA GLU A 153 5.07 -2.74 -4.11
C GLU A 153 3.84 -1.85 -3.82
N LYS A 154 3.90 -1.05 -2.75
CA LYS A 154 2.90 -0.01 -2.48
C LYS A 154 2.88 1.07 -3.57
N LEU A 155 4.05 1.55 -3.98
CA LEU A 155 4.19 2.53 -5.05
C LEU A 155 3.68 1.99 -6.40
N LEU A 156 3.93 0.70 -6.68
CA LEU A 156 3.43 0.06 -7.90
C LEU A 156 1.90 0.04 -7.97
N CYS A 157 1.19 -0.08 -6.84
CA CYS A 157 -0.28 0.05 -6.81
C CYS A 157 -0.73 1.44 -7.28
N ILE A 158 -0.04 2.49 -6.83
CA ILE A 158 -0.29 3.88 -7.26
C ILE A 158 0.00 4.02 -8.75
N MET A 159 1.16 3.54 -9.21
CA MET A 159 1.55 3.63 -10.62
C MET A 159 0.57 2.90 -11.54
N ASN A 160 0.12 1.70 -11.15
CA ASN A 160 -0.87 0.94 -11.93
C ASN A 160 -2.22 1.68 -11.99
N CYS A 161 -2.69 2.23 -10.87
CA CYS A 161 -3.88 3.08 -10.84
C CYS A 161 -3.76 4.25 -11.82
N CYS A 162 -2.66 5.01 -11.75
CA CYS A 162 -2.43 6.17 -12.61
C CYS A 162 -2.30 5.79 -14.09
N ARG A 163 -1.68 4.65 -14.42
CA ARG A 163 -1.58 4.15 -15.79
C ARG A 163 -2.94 3.77 -16.37
N VAL A 164 -3.83 3.18 -15.56
CA VAL A 164 -5.21 2.91 -15.99
C VAL A 164 -5.94 4.21 -16.30
N ILE A 165 -5.78 5.24 -15.45
CA ILE A 165 -6.36 6.57 -15.68
C ILE A 165 -5.78 7.20 -16.96
N ASN A 166 -4.47 7.16 -17.17
CA ASN A 166 -3.86 7.71 -18.38
C ASN A 166 -4.30 6.98 -19.65
N ASN A 167 -4.46 5.66 -19.60
CA ASN A 167 -5.00 4.90 -20.73
C ASN A 167 -6.44 5.32 -21.06
N LEU A 168 -7.25 5.65 -20.04
CA LEU A 168 -8.58 6.23 -20.24
C LEU A 168 -8.49 7.60 -20.94
N LEU A 169 -7.62 8.50 -20.47
CA LEU A 169 -7.42 9.82 -21.08
C LEU A 169 -6.97 9.70 -22.55
N LEU A 170 -6.03 8.80 -22.83
CA LEU A 170 -5.56 8.53 -24.19
C LEU A 170 -6.67 8.00 -25.09
N ASN A 171 -7.51 7.08 -24.61
CA ASN A 171 -8.63 6.57 -25.40
C ASN A 171 -9.68 7.64 -25.71
N ALA A 172 -9.98 8.51 -24.74
CA ALA A 172 -10.89 9.64 -24.91
C ALA A 172 -10.35 10.66 -25.94
N SER A 173 -9.03 10.90 -25.94
CA SER A 173 -8.37 11.80 -26.90
C SER A 173 -8.39 11.31 -28.34
N ILE A 174 -8.60 10.01 -28.55
CA ILE A 174 -8.69 9.41 -29.89
C ILE A 174 -10.13 9.53 -30.43
N SER A 175 -11.13 9.65 -29.56
CA SER A 175 -12.55 9.64 -29.93
C SER A 175 -13.18 11.01 -30.21
N GLU A 176 -12.59 12.12 -29.76
CA GLU A 176 -13.13 13.48 -29.94
C GLU A 176 -11.99 14.47 -30.30
N ASP A 177 -12.29 15.55 -31.02
CA ASP A 177 -11.35 16.64 -31.42
C ASP A 177 -10.79 17.45 -30.22
N HIS A 178 -11.08 17.05 -28.99
CA HIS A 178 -10.40 17.55 -27.80
C HIS A 178 -9.05 16.83 -27.67
N VAL A 179 -8.03 17.55 -27.17
CA VAL A 179 -6.78 16.93 -26.72
C VAL A 179 -6.83 16.81 -25.19
N PRO A 180 -7.62 15.89 -24.60
CA PRO A 180 -7.48 15.57 -23.19
C PRO A 180 -6.23 14.71 -22.99
N GLY A 181 -5.52 14.94 -21.90
CA GLY A 181 -4.26 14.26 -21.60
C GLY A 181 -3.26 15.10 -20.81
N GLY A 182 -3.66 16.30 -20.39
CA GLY A 182 -2.89 17.14 -19.48
C GLY A 182 -3.10 16.78 -18.02
N ALA A 183 -2.37 17.47 -17.13
CA ALA A 183 -2.57 17.34 -15.68
C ALA A 183 -3.98 17.78 -15.25
N ASP A 184 -4.60 18.70 -16.01
CA ASP A 184 -5.93 19.26 -15.76
C ASP A 184 -7.06 18.22 -15.97
N ASP A 185 -6.84 17.21 -16.82
CA ASP A 185 -7.77 16.08 -16.98
C ASP A 185 -7.46 14.94 -16.00
N PHE A 186 -6.18 14.76 -15.68
CA PHE A 186 -5.71 13.64 -14.88
C PHE A 186 -6.05 13.78 -13.39
N LEU A 187 -5.76 14.92 -12.79
CA LEU A 187 -5.89 15.10 -11.34
C LEU A 187 -7.34 14.98 -10.85
N PRO A 188 -8.35 15.57 -11.53
CA PRO A 188 -9.75 15.37 -11.16
C PRO A 188 -10.18 13.90 -11.16
N VAL A 189 -9.79 13.15 -12.19
CA VAL A 189 -10.08 11.71 -12.29
C VAL A 189 -9.37 10.94 -11.18
N LEU A 190 -8.11 11.28 -10.86
CA LEU A 190 -7.39 10.67 -9.75
C LEU A 190 -8.06 10.94 -8.40
N ILE A 191 -8.54 12.17 -8.15
CA ILE A 191 -9.28 12.52 -6.94
C ILE A 191 -10.56 11.67 -6.86
N TYR A 192 -11.34 11.62 -7.94
CA TYR A 192 -12.57 10.84 -8.01
C TYR A 192 -12.32 9.35 -7.73
N VAL A 193 -11.37 8.73 -8.44
CA VAL A 193 -10.98 7.33 -8.24
C VAL A 193 -10.49 7.10 -6.81
N THR A 194 -9.74 8.03 -6.21
CA THR A 194 -9.28 7.90 -4.82
C THR A 194 -10.45 7.92 -3.84
N ILE A 195 -11.44 8.79 -4.06
CA ILE A 195 -12.67 8.85 -3.26
C ILE A 195 -13.47 7.56 -3.41
N LYS A 196 -13.71 7.08 -4.64
CA LYS A 196 -14.46 5.83 -4.87
C LYS A 196 -13.69 4.59 -4.37
N ALA A 197 -12.36 4.62 -4.41
CA ALA A 197 -11.53 3.55 -3.87
C ALA A 197 -11.53 3.52 -2.32
N ASN A 198 -11.48 4.67 -1.65
CA ASN A 198 -11.25 4.79 -0.21
C ASN A 198 -10.15 3.83 0.32
N PRO A 199 -8.91 3.94 -0.20
CA PRO A 199 -7.84 3.01 0.17
C PRO A 199 -7.53 3.10 1.67
N PRO A 200 -7.47 1.97 2.40
CA PRO A 200 -7.22 1.99 3.83
C PRO A 200 -5.88 2.64 4.18
N GLN A 201 -5.86 3.45 5.24
CA GLN A 201 -4.64 4.09 5.75
C GLN A 201 -3.89 4.90 4.68
N LEU A 202 -4.62 5.64 3.84
CA LEU A 202 -4.09 6.41 2.71
C LEU A 202 -2.92 7.33 3.11
N HIS A 203 -3.06 8.08 4.21
CA HIS A 203 -2.04 9.02 4.66
C HIS A 203 -0.77 8.27 5.09
N SER A 204 -0.90 7.23 5.91
CA SER A 204 0.25 6.43 6.34
C SER A 204 0.96 5.75 5.16
N ASN A 205 0.23 5.27 4.16
CA ASN A 205 0.83 4.69 2.95
C ASN A 205 1.67 5.69 2.17
N LEU A 206 1.14 6.89 1.92
CA LEU A 206 1.85 7.93 1.16
C LEU A 206 3.10 8.40 1.89
N LYS A 207 2.99 8.63 3.21
CA LYS A 207 4.12 8.98 4.08
C LYS A 207 5.18 7.88 4.11
N PHE A 208 4.76 6.61 4.21
CA PHE A 208 5.66 5.46 4.22
C PHE A 208 6.46 5.35 2.93
N ILE A 209 5.81 5.50 1.76
CA ILE A 209 6.51 5.50 0.46
C ILE A 209 7.53 6.65 0.40
N GLN A 210 7.13 7.86 0.82
CA GLN A 210 7.99 9.05 0.78
C GLN A 210 9.27 8.88 1.62
N LEU A 211 9.17 8.23 2.78
CA LEU A 211 10.29 8.06 3.71
C LEU A 211 11.20 6.88 3.33
N TYR A 212 10.62 5.78 2.87
CA TYR A 212 11.34 4.49 2.83
C TYR A 212 11.54 3.89 1.44
N ARG A 213 10.93 4.44 0.38
CA ARG A 213 11.30 4.07 -1.00
C ARG A 213 12.75 4.52 -1.24
N ARG A 214 13.59 3.67 -1.83
CA ARG A 214 14.95 4.09 -2.25
C ARG A 214 14.87 5.38 -3.07
N GLN A 215 15.57 6.43 -2.65
CA GLN A 215 15.45 7.77 -3.24
C GLN A 215 15.77 7.79 -4.74
N SER A 216 16.74 7.00 -5.20
CA SER A 216 17.08 6.84 -6.62
C SER A 216 15.94 6.26 -7.49
N LYS A 217 14.87 5.76 -6.86
CA LYS A 217 13.70 5.14 -7.52
C LYS A 217 12.41 5.92 -7.33
N LEU A 218 12.41 6.99 -6.54
CA LEU A 218 11.28 7.90 -6.39
C LEU A 218 11.56 9.18 -7.19
N ILE A 219 11.71 9.03 -8.51
CA ILE A 219 12.03 10.10 -9.47
C ILE A 219 11.12 9.98 -10.71
N SER A 220 11.09 11.01 -11.55
CA SER A 220 10.35 11.02 -12.84
C SER A 220 8.87 10.61 -12.66
N GLU A 221 8.35 9.70 -13.50
CA GLU A 221 6.97 9.20 -13.48
C GLU A 221 6.53 8.75 -12.07
N ALA A 222 7.40 8.03 -11.36
CA ALA A 222 7.09 7.51 -10.03
C ALA A 222 6.89 8.64 -8.99
N ALA A 223 7.75 9.65 -9.02
CA ALA A 223 7.60 10.84 -8.17
C ALA A 223 6.38 11.67 -8.55
N TYR A 224 6.13 11.83 -9.85
CA TYR A 224 4.99 12.57 -10.37
C TYR A 224 3.66 11.95 -9.90
N TYR A 225 3.46 10.64 -10.05
CA TYR A 225 2.22 10.00 -9.59
C TYR A 225 2.07 10.00 -8.07
N HIS A 226 3.15 9.78 -7.32
CA HIS A 226 3.11 9.88 -5.87
C HIS A 226 2.72 11.29 -5.41
N THR A 227 3.30 12.33 -6.02
CA THR A 227 2.97 13.73 -5.71
C THR A 227 1.53 14.06 -6.06
N ASN A 228 1.02 13.60 -7.21
CA ASN A 228 -0.38 13.80 -7.58
C ASN A 228 -1.34 13.13 -6.58
N LEU A 229 -1.03 11.93 -6.09
CA LEU A 229 -1.87 11.27 -5.08
C LEU A 229 -1.76 11.95 -3.71
N VAL A 230 -0.58 12.51 -3.36
CA VAL A 230 -0.43 13.38 -2.19
C VAL A 230 -1.29 14.63 -2.31
N SER A 231 -1.29 15.28 -3.48
CA SER A 231 -2.15 16.44 -3.78
C SER A 231 -3.62 16.07 -3.70
N ALA A 232 -4.03 14.94 -4.28
CA ALA A 232 -5.41 14.45 -4.20
C ALA A 232 -5.84 14.20 -2.75
N LYS A 233 -4.99 13.56 -1.94
CA LYS A 233 -5.23 13.39 -0.49
C LYS A 233 -5.38 14.73 0.22
N SER A 234 -4.52 15.71 -0.06
CA SER A 234 -4.61 17.05 0.56
C SER A 234 -5.87 17.78 0.14
N PHE A 235 -6.25 17.73 -1.14
CA PHE A 235 -7.52 18.26 -1.64
C PHE A 235 -8.71 17.63 -0.91
N ILE A 236 -8.75 16.31 -0.79
CA ILE A 236 -9.83 15.60 -0.07
C ILE A 236 -9.93 16.09 1.38
N VAL A 237 -8.81 16.28 2.08
CA VAL A 237 -8.78 16.78 3.47
C VAL A 237 -9.40 18.17 3.59
N GLU A 238 -9.13 19.05 2.63
CA GLU A 238 -9.58 20.45 2.65
C GLU A 238 -10.93 20.69 1.93
N LEU A 239 -11.42 19.68 1.20
CA LEU A 239 -12.63 19.74 0.39
C LEU A 239 -13.83 20.26 1.16
N ASN A 240 -14.46 21.29 0.61
CA ASN A 240 -15.67 21.93 1.10
C ASN A 240 -16.59 22.31 -0.07
N ALA A 241 -17.71 22.97 0.20
CA ALA A 241 -18.70 23.37 -0.80
C ALA A 241 -18.09 24.14 -1.99
N LYS A 242 -17.18 25.09 -1.72
CA LYS A 242 -16.52 25.90 -2.76
C LYS A 242 -15.61 25.06 -3.64
N SER A 243 -14.97 24.04 -3.09
CA SER A 243 -14.12 23.10 -3.85
C SER A 243 -14.90 22.29 -4.88
N LEU A 244 -16.21 22.11 -4.68
CA LEU A 244 -17.10 21.35 -5.54
C LEU A 244 -18.03 22.24 -6.39
N SER A 245 -17.91 23.56 -6.28
CA SER A 245 -18.81 24.53 -6.92
C SER A 245 -20.30 24.30 -6.59
N ILE A 246 -20.60 23.86 -5.36
CA ILE A 246 -21.98 23.70 -4.87
C ILE A 246 -22.28 24.66 -3.72
N GLU A 247 -23.56 24.94 -3.48
CA GLU A 247 -24.00 25.80 -2.38
C GLU A 247 -23.65 25.21 -1.01
N GLU A 248 -23.30 26.07 -0.05
CA GLU A 248 -22.87 25.62 1.28
C GLU A 248 -23.97 24.86 2.03
N THR A 249 -25.23 25.27 1.83
CA THR A 249 -26.40 24.57 2.37
C THR A 249 -26.57 23.18 1.76
N GLU A 250 -26.43 23.05 0.44
CA GLU A 250 -26.54 21.75 -0.26
C GLU A 250 -25.43 20.80 0.16
N PHE A 251 -24.20 21.31 0.32
CA PHE A 251 -23.07 20.52 0.82
C PHE A 251 -23.32 20.00 2.23
N GLU A 252 -23.75 20.85 3.16
CA GLU A 252 -23.98 20.41 4.53
C GLU A 252 -25.17 19.44 4.63
N GLU A 253 -26.26 19.68 3.89
CA GLU A 253 -27.38 18.74 3.79
C GLU A 253 -26.93 17.37 3.28
N SER A 254 -26.10 17.33 2.23
CA SER A 254 -25.53 16.09 1.68
C SER A 254 -24.63 15.38 2.69
N MET A 255 -23.76 16.12 3.40
CA MET A 255 -22.90 15.57 4.45
C MET A 255 -23.69 15.03 5.64
N GLN A 256 -24.78 15.70 6.05
CA GLN A 256 -25.67 15.23 7.11
C GLN A 256 -26.43 13.98 6.69
N ALA A 257 -26.98 13.96 5.48
CA ALA A 257 -27.64 12.78 4.93
C ALA A 257 -26.68 11.58 4.88
N ALA A 258 -25.44 11.78 4.44
CA ALA A 258 -24.40 10.74 4.42
C ALA A 258 -24.09 10.19 5.83
N ARG A 259 -24.02 11.06 6.85
CA ARG A 259 -23.82 10.65 8.26
C ARG A 259 -24.97 9.80 8.79
N LEU A 260 -26.20 10.06 8.35
CA LEU A 260 -27.36 9.26 8.74
C LEU A 260 -27.34 7.87 8.10
N VAL A 261 -27.01 7.78 6.81
CA VAL A 261 -26.87 6.51 6.09
C VAL A 261 -25.80 5.63 6.72
N ASN A 262 -24.65 6.21 7.08
CA ASN A 262 -23.53 5.48 7.67
C ASN A 262 -23.74 5.08 9.15
N ARG A 263 -24.75 5.64 9.83
CA ARG A 263 -25.09 5.28 11.23
C ARG A 263 -26.02 4.08 11.34
N VAL A 264 -26.73 3.69 10.28
CA VAL A 264 -27.60 2.51 10.30
C VAL A 264 -26.71 1.28 10.28
N PRO A 265 -26.64 0.48 11.37
CA PRO A 265 -25.96 -0.81 11.32
C PRO A 265 -26.73 -1.67 10.31
N GLN A 266 -26.01 -2.30 9.38
CA GLN A 266 -26.52 -3.35 8.50
C GLN A 266 -27.01 -4.54 9.36
N ILE A 267 -28.20 -4.43 9.94
CA ILE A 267 -28.87 -5.50 10.68
C ILE A 267 -29.99 -6.03 9.80
N THR A 268 -29.91 -7.34 9.57
CA THR A 268 -30.92 -8.29 9.06
C THR A 268 -31.18 -8.35 7.55
N SER A 269 -30.54 -9.32 6.90
CA SER A 269 -31.27 -10.20 5.98
C SER A 269 -31.96 -11.30 6.80
N PRO A 270 -33.25 -11.61 6.61
CA PRO A 270 -33.88 -12.74 7.27
C PRO A 270 -33.51 -14.03 6.52
N THR A 271 -32.67 -14.87 7.13
CA THR A 271 -32.48 -16.25 6.68
C THR A 271 -33.77 -17.03 6.93
N ILE A 272 -34.47 -17.42 5.86
CA ILE A 272 -35.52 -18.43 5.92
C ILE A 272 -34.82 -19.78 5.94
N ASP A 273 -34.59 -20.34 7.12
CA ASP A 273 -34.19 -21.74 7.27
C ASP A 273 -35.36 -22.61 7.70
N LYS A 274 -35.53 -23.67 6.92
CA LYS A 274 -36.61 -24.64 6.96
C LYS A 274 -36.54 -25.48 8.23
N ILE A 275 -37.72 -25.74 8.78
CA ILE A 275 -37.99 -26.75 9.79
C ILE A 275 -37.65 -28.13 9.22
N SER A 276 -36.82 -28.90 9.92
CA SER A 276 -36.93 -30.36 9.96
C SER A 276 -36.51 -30.87 11.33
N THR A 277 -37.40 -31.65 11.93
CA THR A 277 -37.36 -32.23 13.28
C THR A 277 -36.86 -33.68 13.25
N PHE A 278 -36.40 -34.14 14.43
CA PHE A 278 -36.03 -35.51 14.87
C PHE A 278 -34.60 -35.99 14.53
N GLY A 279 -33.78 -36.48 15.47
CA GLY A 279 -33.94 -36.69 16.91
C GLY A 279 -32.61 -37.14 17.58
N LYS A 280 -32.58 -37.03 18.92
CA LYS A 280 -31.84 -37.77 20.00
C LYS A 280 -30.54 -38.53 19.60
N GLN A 281 -29.41 -38.50 20.32
CA GLN A 281 -29.22 -38.66 21.77
C GLN A 281 -27.71 -38.55 22.16
N THR A 282 -27.45 -38.13 23.41
CA THR A 282 -26.31 -38.44 24.34
C THR A 282 -24.87 -37.96 24.10
N ASP A 283 -24.46 -37.01 24.97
CA ASP A 283 -23.13 -36.75 25.58
C ASP A 283 -22.59 -37.96 26.41
N PRO A 284 -21.32 -38.02 26.91
CA PRO A 284 -20.50 -36.90 27.43
C PRO A 284 -18.96 -36.94 27.15
N GLY A 285 -18.26 -35.84 27.50
CA GLY A 285 -16.79 -35.68 27.55
C GLY A 285 -16.09 -36.50 28.67
N PRO A 286 -14.88 -36.14 29.20
CA PRO A 286 -14.21 -34.82 29.17
C PRO A 286 -12.65 -34.79 29.08
N SER A 287 -12.13 -33.59 28.78
CA SER A 287 -11.01 -32.83 29.40
C SER A 287 -9.54 -33.30 29.50
N THR A 288 -8.69 -32.27 29.27
CA THR A 288 -7.42 -31.89 29.93
C THR A 288 -6.13 -32.68 29.70
N GLU A 289 -5.07 -32.01 29.22
CA GLU A 289 -4.03 -31.51 30.13
C GLU A 289 -3.05 -30.52 29.49
N MET A 290 -2.77 -29.45 30.24
CA MET A 290 -1.66 -28.53 30.10
C MET A 290 -0.37 -29.20 30.56
N HIS A 291 0.75 -28.98 29.85
CA HIS A 291 2.08 -29.08 30.45
C HIS A 291 2.96 -27.89 30.06
N LYS A 292 3.28 -27.08 31.08
CA LYS A 292 4.38 -26.10 31.10
C LYS A 292 5.70 -26.87 31.25
N ARG A 293 6.74 -26.53 30.46
CA ARG A 293 8.03 -25.97 30.97
C ARG A 293 9.19 -26.01 29.97
N LYS A 294 10.00 -24.95 30.10
CA LYS A 294 11.46 -24.83 29.91
C LYS A 294 11.97 -24.48 28.50
N THR A 295 12.24 -23.19 28.37
CA THR A 295 13.41 -22.55 27.75
C THR A 295 14.59 -23.49 27.49
N ASN A 296 14.94 -23.64 26.21
CA ASN A 296 16.31 -23.87 25.77
C ASN A 296 16.52 -23.13 24.45
N ILE A 297 17.45 -22.18 24.48
CA ILE A 297 17.84 -21.33 23.35
C ILE A 297 18.88 -22.13 22.57
N ASN A 298 18.44 -22.84 21.54
CA ASN A 298 19.34 -23.42 20.55
C ASN A 298 18.65 -23.38 19.18
N VAL A 299 18.81 -22.27 18.46
CA VAL A 299 18.17 -22.07 17.16
C VAL A 299 19.10 -22.61 16.08
N GLN A 300 18.98 -23.92 15.83
CA GLN A 300 19.37 -24.55 14.57
C GLN A 300 18.46 -24.05 13.45
N TRP A 301 19.07 -23.74 12.31
CA TRP A 301 18.38 -23.29 11.10
C TRP A 301 17.49 -24.40 10.55
N THR A 302 16.17 -24.22 10.60
CA THR A 302 15.22 -25.02 9.82
C THR A 302 14.32 -24.11 8.98
N PRO A 303 13.75 -24.61 7.87
CA PRO A 303 13.04 -23.82 6.85
C PRO A 303 11.82 -23.02 7.35
N LYS A 304 11.39 -23.19 8.61
CA LYS A 304 10.19 -22.54 9.16
C LYS A 304 10.37 -21.06 9.53
N ASN A 305 11.60 -20.55 9.66
CA ASN A 305 11.83 -19.14 10.04
C ASN A 305 11.85 -18.15 8.86
N LEU A 306 11.54 -18.60 7.64
CA LEU A 306 11.53 -17.77 6.43
C LEU A 306 10.16 -17.62 5.75
N TYR A 307 9.09 -18.21 6.29
CA TYR A 307 7.76 -17.97 5.74
C TYR A 307 7.16 -16.70 6.35
N ILE A 308 7.16 -15.64 5.55
CA ILE A 308 6.24 -14.51 5.71
C ILE A 308 4.87 -15.10 5.38
N GLU A 309 4.01 -15.30 6.39
CA GLU A 309 2.60 -15.59 6.15
C GLU A 309 2.02 -14.49 5.27
N LYS A 310 1.33 -14.92 4.22
CA LYS A 310 0.67 -14.10 3.20
C LYS A 310 -0.32 -13.12 3.81
#